data_AF-E3LJS9-F1
#
_entry.id   AF-E3LJS9-F1
#
_cell.length_a   1.000
_cell.length_b   1.000
_cell.length_c   1.000
_cell.angle_alpha   90.00
_cell.angle_beta   90.00
_cell.angle_gamma   90.00
#
_symmetry.space_group_name_H-M   'P 1'
#
loop_
_entity.id
_entity.type
_entity.pdbx_description
1 polymer ?
#
loop_
_entity_poly.entity_id
_entity_poly.type
_entity_poly.pdbx_seq_one_letter_code
_entity_poly.pdbx_strand_id
1 'polypeptide(L)'
;MPNNFTTATTTTTLAPDYYILQDYEYEEDIYKIVFNISTRTNLSLQIATVIVNLLHLIVLLRKELRSFAIYIFMIGICISDILTNSLDFTNAAAEIMWIPILFPGSGEMSCLREDYLEINIGAQLVNTFLDISRRLSVWLAILMASIRLLTVIFPMSRRVQNISKPKGAIITLLICITFWVVFCTWQFALYRVFWLPDNPSRICLGMFKNLIKPRYVLGAPESLPGAMSHWGFIEVIMKFSAAIIYPFLTISLLMALRRVKKKRQNLQKKDSDSSDNTTILILFMTTAFMLSEGFAGVEALLLYNIGRILRKNEDLGNAILAAQYPISILRTVNALSHPFVCFLLSSQYRDAVRGIFVGKRKVKKTEFTRSTSNIRSKTTTTTTSF
;
A
#
# COMPACT_ATOMS: atom_id res chain seq x y z
N MET A 1 13.52 -30.00 96.67
CA MET A 1 12.60 -31.12 96.33
C MET A 1 11.80 -30.71 95.09
N PRO A 2 11.54 -31.64 94.15
CA PRO A 2 12.32 -31.68 92.90
C PRO A 2 11.47 -31.84 91.62
N ASN A 3 12.19 -32.01 90.49
CA ASN A 3 11.85 -32.59 89.16
C ASN A 3 11.26 -31.64 88.09
N ASN A 4 11.90 -31.28 86.97
CA ASN A 4 12.56 -31.96 85.82
C ASN A 4 11.64 -32.54 84.71
N PHE A 5 11.91 -32.07 83.47
CA PHE A 5 11.59 -32.56 82.10
C PHE A 5 10.09 -32.64 81.69
N THR A 6 9.66 -32.20 80.49
CA THR A 6 10.13 -32.57 79.14
C THR A 6 9.82 -31.53 78.05
N THR A 7 10.65 -31.53 77.02
CA THR A 7 10.65 -30.76 75.76
C THR A 7 9.43 -31.04 74.86
N ALA A 8 8.90 -30.01 74.19
CA ALA A 8 8.20 -30.16 72.90
C ALA A 8 8.40 -28.90 72.05
N THR A 9 9.26 -29.03 71.05
CA THR A 9 9.44 -28.09 69.94
C THR A 9 8.18 -28.13 69.07
N THR A 10 7.47 -27.02 68.92
CA THR A 10 6.49 -26.89 67.83
C THR A 10 6.74 -25.59 67.09
N THR A 11 7.42 -25.75 65.98
CA THR A 11 7.61 -24.84 64.85
C THR A 11 6.32 -24.08 64.55
N THR A 12 6.35 -22.76 64.65
CA THR A 12 5.32 -21.89 64.06
C THR A 12 5.40 -22.02 62.53
N THR A 13 4.60 -22.92 61.98
CA THR A 13 4.34 -22.97 60.55
C THR A 13 3.52 -21.74 60.18
N LEU A 14 4.19 -20.75 59.57
CA LEU A 14 3.54 -19.69 58.79
C LEU A 14 2.68 -20.37 57.72
N ALA A 15 1.36 -20.24 57.85
CA ALA A 15 0.41 -20.70 56.85
C ALA A 15 0.61 -19.87 55.57
N PRO A 16 0.61 -20.49 54.38
CA PRO A 16 0.71 -19.76 53.13
C PRO A 16 -0.60 -19.01 52.88
N ASP A 17 -0.50 -17.69 52.68
CA ASP A 17 -1.59 -16.90 52.14
C ASP A 17 -1.99 -17.47 50.77
N TYR A 18 -3.10 -18.21 50.77
CA TYR A 18 -3.78 -18.64 49.57
C TYR A 18 -4.37 -17.38 48.93
N TYR A 19 -3.68 -16.84 47.93
CA TYR A 19 -4.28 -15.88 47.02
C TYR A 19 -5.46 -16.59 46.35
N ILE A 20 -6.67 -16.23 46.76
CA ILE A 20 -7.88 -16.50 45.98
C ILE A 20 -7.66 -15.76 44.67
N LEU A 21 -7.37 -16.52 43.61
CA LEU A 21 -7.49 -16.09 42.24
C LEU A 21 -8.95 -15.69 42.05
N GLN A 22 -9.22 -14.40 42.24
CA GLN A 22 -10.44 -13.82 41.77
C GLN A 22 -10.35 -13.92 40.24
N ASP A 23 -11.10 -14.88 39.69
CA ASP A 23 -11.34 -15.01 38.26
C ASP A 23 -11.81 -13.63 37.77
N TYR A 24 -10.87 -12.85 37.23
CA TYR A 24 -11.21 -11.79 36.31
C TYR A 24 -11.77 -12.51 35.09
N GLU A 25 -13.10 -12.64 35.08
CA GLU A 25 -13.87 -12.93 33.90
C GLU A 25 -13.42 -11.93 32.84
N TYR A 26 -12.54 -12.39 31.96
CA TYR A 26 -11.89 -11.60 30.93
C TYR A 26 -12.98 -11.29 29.92
N GLU A 27 -13.70 -10.17 30.13
CA GLU A 27 -14.62 -9.64 29.15
C GLU A 27 -13.88 -9.61 27.82
N GLU A 28 -14.39 -10.35 26.83
CA GLU A 28 -13.72 -10.52 25.55
C GLU A 28 -13.64 -9.15 24.87
N ASP A 29 -12.49 -8.49 25.04
CA ASP A 29 -12.26 -7.12 24.61
C ASP A 29 -12.66 -7.00 23.13
N ILE A 30 -13.67 -6.18 22.84
CA ILE A 30 -14.29 -6.04 21.51
C ILE A 30 -13.22 -5.80 20.43
N TYR A 31 -12.12 -5.13 20.79
CA TYR A 31 -10.99 -4.88 19.91
C TYR A 31 -10.22 -6.14 19.51
N LYS A 32 -10.12 -7.14 20.40
CA LYS A 32 -9.53 -8.46 20.09
C LYS A 32 -10.41 -9.25 19.14
N ILE A 33 -11.73 -9.17 19.28
CA ILE A 33 -12.68 -9.79 18.33
C ILE A 33 -12.53 -9.14 16.95
N VAL A 34 -12.54 -7.81 16.89
CA VAL A 34 -12.35 -7.04 15.64
C VAL A 34 -11.01 -7.39 15.00
N PHE A 35 -9.94 -7.45 15.78
CA PHE A 35 -8.61 -7.86 15.31
C PHE A 35 -8.64 -9.27 14.72
N ASN A 36 -9.11 -10.27 15.45
CA ASN A 36 -9.05 -11.66 15.02
C ASN A 36 -9.89 -11.91 13.76
N ILE A 37 -11.12 -11.38 13.71
CA ILE A 37 -11.98 -11.49 12.53
C ILE A 37 -11.34 -10.76 11.34
N SER A 38 -10.95 -9.49 11.52
CA SER A 38 -10.44 -8.68 10.42
C SER A 38 -9.13 -9.24 9.86
N THR A 39 -8.20 -9.64 10.71
CA THR A 39 -6.91 -10.20 10.29
C THR A 39 -7.09 -11.52 9.55
N ARG A 40 -7.93 -12.44 10.03
CA ARG A 40 -8.19 -13.71 9.32
C ARG A 40 -8.87 -13.51 7.97
N THR A 41 -9.84 -12.60 7.90
CA THR A 41 -10.48 -12.22 6.64
C THR A 41 -9.46 -11.58 5.68
N ASN A 42 -8.64 -10.65 6.18
CA ASN A 42 -7.65 -9.96 5.36
C ASN A 42 -6.57 -10.91 4.83
N LEU A 43 -6.07 -11.85 5.64
CA LEU A 43 -5.09 -12.85 5.20
C LEU A 43 -5.60 -13.68 4.01
N SER A 44 -6.87 -14.12 4.09
CA SER A 44 -7.51 -14.87 2.99
C SER A 44 -7.62 -14.01 1.72
N LEU A 45 -7.99 -12.74 1.87
CA LEU A 45 -8.08 -11.79 0.77
C LEU A 45 -6.71 -11.45 0.18
N GLN A 46 -5.66 -11.29 1.00
CA GLN A 46 -4.30 -11.01 0.56
C GLN A 46 -3.75 -12.15 -0.31
N ILE A 47 -3.97 -13.42 0.09
CA ILE A 47 -3.61 -14.59 -0.72
C ILE A 47 -4.32 -14.52 -2.09
N ALA A 48 -5.63 -14.28 -2.09
CA ALA A 48 -6.40 -14.15 -3.33
C ALA A 48 -5.89 -12.99 -4.20
N THR A 49 -5.59 -11.84 -3.60
CA THR A 49 -5.06 -10.65 -4.27
C THR A 49 -3.71 -10.91 -4.91
N VAL A 50 -2.79 -11.59 -4.21
CA VAL A 50 -1.48 -11.95 -4.77
C VAL A 50 -1.64 -12.87 -5.98
N ILE A 51 -2.46 -13.93 -5.88
CA ILE A 51 -2.70 -14.87 -6.99
C ILE A 51 -3.32 -14.15 -8.19
N VAL A 52 -4.39 -13.38 -7.96
CA VAL A 52 -5.12 -12.67 -9.02
C VAL A 52 -4.26 -11.58 -9.67
N ASN A 53 -3.44 -10.87 -8.90
CA ASN A 53 -2.50 -9.88 -9.44
C ASN A 53 -1.31 -10.52 -10.15
N LEU A 54 -0.83 -11.70 -9.76
CA LEU A 54 0.17 -12.44 -10.53
C LEU A 54 -0.38 -12.83 -11.91
N LEU A 55 -1.61 -13.34 -11.98
CA LEU A 55 -2.28 -13.61 -13.25
C LEU A 55 -2.48 -12.32 -14.08
N HIS A 56 -2.88 -11.22 -13.43
CA HIS A 56 -2.99 -9.92 -14.07
C HIS A 56 -1.67 -9.45 -14.68
N LEU A 57 -0.57 -9.59 -13.95
CA LEU A 57 0.77 -9.21 -14.37
C LEU A 57 1.19 -9.97 -15.64
N ILE A 58 0.93 -11.29 -15.70
CA ILE A 58 1.19 -12.10 -16.90
C ILE A 58 0.47 -11.53 -18.12
N VAL A 59 -0.79 -11.11 -17.97
CA VAL A 59 -1.56 -10.47 -19.05
C VAL A 59 -0.92 -9.15 -19.44
N LEU A 60 -0.62 -8.28 -18.47
CA LEU A 60 -0.09 -6.94 -18.71
C LEU A 60 1.28 -6.93 -19.41
N LEU A 61 2.13 -7.93 -19.15
CA LEU A 61 3.46 -8.03 -19.76
C LEU A 61 3.44 -8.38 -21.27
N ARG A 62 2.27 -8.73 -21.83
CA ARG A 62 2.11 -9.00 -23.26
C ARG A 62 2.50 -7.75 -24.08
N LYS A 63 3.24 -7.99 -25.18
CA LYS A 63 3.84 -6.94 -26.03
C LYS A 63 2.82 -5.93 -26.56
N GLU A 64 1.59 -6.38 -26.81
CA GLU A 64 0.49 -5.55 -27.31
C GLU A 64 0.08 -4.47 -26.31
N LEU A 65 0.01 -4.81 -25.01
CA LEU A 65 -0.38 -3.89 -23.96
C LEU A 65 0.73 -2.92 -23.58
N ARG A 66 1.99 -3.38 -23.56
CA ARG A 66 3.19 -2.53 -23.27
C ARG A 66 3.40 -1.39 -24.26
N SER A 67 2.67 -1.37 -25.37
CA SER A 67 2.70 -0.27 -26.34
C SER A 67 1.94 0.98 -25.87
N PHE A 68 1.09 0.86 -24.83
CA PHE A 68 0.30 1.96 -24.28
C PHE A 68 0.82 2.36 -22.89
N ALA A 69 1.02 3.67 -22.67
CA ALA A 69 1.50 4.20 -21.39
C ALA A 69 0.65 3.79 -20.17
N ILE A 70 -0.67 3.71 -20.35
CA ILE A 70 -1.60 3.34 -19.28
C ILE A 70 -1.25 1.96 -18.69
N TYR A 71 -0.96 0.98 -19.55
CA TYR A 71 -0.61 -0.36 -19.09
C TYR A 71 0.77 -0.43 -18.45
N ILE A 72 1.68 0.48 -18.79
CA ILE A 72 2.98 0.58 -18.12
C ILE A 72 2.80 1.04 -16.67
N PHE A 73 1.95 2.03 -16.42
CA PHE A 73 1.61 2.42 -15.04
C PHE A 73 0.85 1.32 -14.30
N MET A 74 -0.10 0.63 -14.96
CA MET A 74 -0.80 -0.51 -14.35
C MET A 74 0.15 -1.66 -13.98
N ILE A 75 1.22 -1.91 -14.75
CA ILE A 75 2.25 -2.88 -14.36
C ILE A 75 2.93 -2.45 -13.06
N GLY A 76 3.31 -1.17 -12.95
CA GLY A 76 3.91 -0.63 -11.73
C GLY A 76 3.00 -0.75 -10.51
N ILE A 77 1.72 -0.42 -10.66
CA ILE A 77 0.68 -0.57 -9.62
C ILE A 77 0.55 -2.05 -9.24
N CYS A 78 0.38 -2.94 -10.21
CA CYS A 78 0.23 -4.38 -9.98
C CYS A 78 1.42 -5.00 -9.24
N ILE A 79 2.67 -4.64 -9.61
CA ILE A 79 3.86 -5.09 -8.88
C ILE A 79 3.88 -4.55 -7.44
N SER A 80 3.51 -3.28 -7.26
CA SER A 80 3.45 -2.64 -5.94
C SER A 80 2.38 -3.27 -5.05
N ASP A 81 1.23 -3.65 -5.62
CA ASP A 81 0.17 -4.34 -4.89
C ASP A 81 0.57 -5.76 -4.51
N ILE A 82 1.24 -6.51 -5.41
CA ILE A 82 1.79 -7.83 -5.08
C ILE A 82 2.75 -7.70 -3.90
N LEU A 83 3.72 -6.78 -4.00
CA LEU A 83 4.73 -6.59 -2.96
C LEU A 83 4.09 -6.16 -1.63
N THR A 84 3.14 -5.23 -1.66
CA THR A 84 2.41 -4.78 -0.47
C THR A 84 1.66 -5.92 0.19
N ASN A 85 0.84 -6.67 -0.57
CA ASN A 85 0.02 -7.74 -0.01
C ASN A 85 0.86 -8.93 0.47
N SER A 86 1.98 -9.24 -0.21
CA SER A 86 2.88 -10.31 0.22
C SER A 86 3.62 -9.96 1.51
N LEU A 87 4.15 -8.75 1.66
CA LEU A 87 4.87 -8.34 2.87
C LEU A 87 3.91 -8.16 4.06
N ASP A 88 2.74 -7.57 3.82
CA ASP A 88 1.72 -7.38 4.85
C ASP A 88 1.16 -8.74 5.33
N PHE A 89 1.00 -9.71 4.42
CA PHE A 89 0.67 -11.09 4.78
C PHE A 89 1.73 -11.70 5.71
N THR A 90 3.02 -11.55 5.40
CA THR A 90 4.08 -12.10 6.26
C THR A 90 4.09 -11.49 7.66
N ASN A 91 3.81 -10.20 7.79
CA ASN A 91 3.73 -9.54 9.09
C ASN A 91 2.50 -9.98 9.87
N ALA A 92 1.31 -9.91 9.25
CA ALA A 92 0.06 -10.28 9.90
C ALA A 92 0.00 -11.77 10.27
N ALA A 93 0.54 -12.67 9.43
CA ALA A 93 0.60 -14.10 9.72
C ALA A 93 1.58 -14.41 10.87
N ALA A 94 2.65 -13.62 11.02
CA ALA A 94 3.57 -13.73 12.14
C ALA A 94 2.94 -13.24 13.45
N GLU A 95 2.15 -12.16 13.42
CA GLU A 95 1.43 -11.63 14.59
C GLU A 95 0.43 -12.63 15.18
N ILE A 96 -0.25 -13.42 14.34
CA ILE A 96 -1.17 -14.48 14.79
C ILE A 96 -0.51 -15.85 14.98
N MET A 97 0.83 -15.91 14.96
CA MET A 97 1.63 -17.13 15.11
C MET A 97 1.35 -18.22 14.05
N TRP A 98 0.80 -17.87 12.89
CA TRP A 98 0.56 -18.84 11.81
C TRP A 98 1.86 -19.23 11.10
N ILE A 99 2.82 -18.31 11.06
CA ILE A 99 4.19 -18.54 10.61
C ILE A 99 5.18 -18.05 11.68
N PRO A 100 6.39 -18.63 11.77
CA PRO A 100 7.41 -18.11 12.66
C PRO A 100 7.79 -16.68 12.25
N ILE A 101 8.07 -15.84 13.26
CA ILE A 101 8.55 -14.47 13.03
C ILE A 101 9.91 -14.55 12.33
N LEU A 102 9.93 -14.21 11.03
CA LEU A 102 11.14 -14.30 10.19
C LEU A 102 12.24 -13.36 10.65
N PHE A 103 11.86 -12.17 11.09
CA PHE A 103 12.76 -11.15 11.62
C PHE A 103 12.21 -10.70 12.98
N PRO A 104 12.56 -11.38 14.09
CA PRO A 104 12.17 -10.91 15.40
C PRO A 104 12.69 -9.48 15.55
N GLY A 105 11.80 -8.55 15.90
CA GLY A 105 12.22 -7.22 16.31
C GLY A 105 13.24 -7.31 17.46
N SER A 106 13.83 -6.19 17.84
CA SER A 106 14.64 -6.09 19.06
C SER A 106 13.75 -6.21 20.31
N GLY A 107 13.01 -7.32 20.45
CA GLY A 107 12.17 -7.66 21.60
C GLY A 107 12.96 -8.29 22.73
N GLU A 108 14.23 -8.65 22.49
CA GLU A 108 15.19 -8.87 23.56
C GLU A 108 15.62 -7.52 24.15
N MET A 109 15.79 -7.46 25.47
CA MET A 109 16.39 -6.30 26.15
C MET A 109 17.64 -5.83 25.40
N SER A 110 17.58 -4.68 24.75
CA SER A 110 18.73 -4.18 23.99
C SER A 110 19.83 -3.80 24.97
N CYS A 111 21.00 -4.40 24.77
CA CYS A 111 22.19 -4.06 25.53
C CYS A 111 23.01 -2.94 24.89
N LEU A 112 22.48 -2.24 23.88
CA LEU A 112 23.15 -1.10 23.27
C LEU A 112 23.11 0.13 24.18
N ARG A 113 24.11 1.01 24.08
CA ARG A 113 24.16 2.32 24.75
C ARG A 113 22.81 3.05 24.67
N GLU A 114 22.39 3.66 25.79
CA GLU A 114 21.09 4.35 25.96
C GLU A 114 20.79 5.41 24.87
N ASP A 115 21.81 6.09 24.34
CA ASP A 115 21.64 7.07 23.24
C ASP A 115 21.16 6.45 21.91
N TYR A 116 21.13 5.12 21.80
CA TYR A 116 20.81 4.37 20.58
C TYR A 116 19.85 3.20 20.83
N LEU A 117 18.92 3.03 19.90
CA LEU A 117 17.99 1.92 19.82
C LEU A 117 18.51 0.88 18.81
N GLU A 118 18.60 -0.37 19.22
CA GLU A 118 18.98 -1.47 18.35
C GLU A 118 17.88 -1.77 17.32
N ILE A 119 18.24 -1.84 16.04
CA ILE A 119 17.31 -2.06 14.95
C ILE A 119 17.64 -3.37 14.24
N ASN A 120 16.64 -4.23 14.04
CA ASN A 120 16.77 -5.40 13.17
C ASN A 120 16.74 -4.95 11.70
N ILE A 121 17.85 -5.19 10.99
CA ILE A 121 18.02 -4.82 9.58
C ILE A 121 16.94 -5.45 8.69
N GLY A 122 16.62 -6.72 8.90
CA GLY A 122 15.64 -7.44 8.09
C GLY A 122 14.23 -6.90 8.28
N ALA A 123 13.81 -6.71 9.53
CA ALA A 123 12.51 -6.11 9.84
C ALA A 123 12.38 -4.69 9.26
N GLN A 124 13.44 -3.88 9.40
CA GLN A 124 13.46 -2.52 8.89
C GLN A 124 13.39 -2.45 7.37
N LEU A 125 14.10 -3.34 6.66
CA LEU A 125 14.03 -3.43 5.20
C LEU A 125 12.63 -3.84 4.73
N VAL A 126 12.02 -4.85 5.36
CA VAL A 126 10.65 -5.28 5.04
C VAL A 126 9.66 -4.14 5.20
N ASN A 127 9.70 -3.43 6.33
CA ASN A 127 8.81 -2.30 6.56
C ASN A 127 9.03 -1.17 5.55
N THR A 128 10.28 -0.87 5.22
CA THR A 128 10.64 0.16 4.23
C THR A 128 10.15 -0.21 2.82
N PHE A 129 10.30 -1.46 2.40
CA PHE A 129 9.77 -1.92 1.10
C PHE A 129 8.25 -1.86 1.05
N LEU A 130 7.58 -2.21 2.14
CA LEU A 130 6.14 -2.13 2.26
C LEU A 130 5.66 -0.67 2.15
N ASP A 131 6.32 0.27 2.82
CA ASP A 131 6.01 1.70 2.71
C ASP A 131 6.22 2.26 1.30
N ILE A 132 7.35 1.92 0.66
CA ILE A 132 7.65 2.32 -0.72
C ILE A 132 6.58 1.78 -1.67
N SER A 133 6.21 0.51 -1.54
CA SER A 133 5.24 -0.16 -2.41
C SER A 133 3.85 0.42 -2.27
N ARG A 134 3.39 0.65 -1.03
CA ARG A 134 2.09 1.29 -0.75
C ARG A 134 2.02 2.67 -1.39
N ARG A 135 3.05 3.49 -1.21
CA ARG A 135 3.12 4.84 -1.80
C ARG A 135 3.17 4.77 -3.32
N LEU A 136 3.93 3.85 -3.91
CA LEU A 136 4.00 3.68 -5.35
C LEU A 136 2.64 3.35 -5.96
N SER A 137 1.88 2.41 -5.38
CA SER A 137 0.55 2.05 -5.90
C SER A 137 -0.38 3.28 -6.00
N VAL A 138 -0.50 4.03 -4.91
CA VAL A 138 -1.34 5.23 -4.80
C VAL A 138 -0.90 6.33 -5.78
N TRP A 139 0.38 6.69 -5.77
CA TRP A 139 0.87 7.82 -6.55
C TRP A 139 1.01 7.51 -8.04
N LEU A 140 1.26 6.25 -8.42
CA LEU A 140 1.18 5.83 -9.82
C LEU A 140 -0.26 5.86 -10.34
N ALA A 141 -1.27 5.55 -9.51
CA ALA A 141 -2.67 5.70 -9.89
C ALA A 141 -3.03 7.18 -10.17
N ILE A 142 -2.58 8.10 -9.31
CA ILE A 142 -2.75 9.55 -9.49
C ILE A 142 -2.02 10.04 -10.76
N LEU A 143 -0.79 9.61 -10.98
CA LEU A 143 -0.02 9.98 -12.18
C LEU A 143 -0.69 9.45 -13.45
N MET A 144 -1.17 8.21 -13.45
CA MET A 144 -1.91 7.62 -14.55
C MET A 144 -3.20 8.41 -14.85
N ALA A 145 -3.98 8.75 -13.82
CA ALA A 145 -5.20 9.55 -13.96
C ALA A 145 -4.89 10.96 -14.51
N SER A 146 -3.83 11.59 -14.00
CA SER A 146 -3.36 12.90 -14.45
C SER A 146 -2.94 12.90 -15.92
N ILE A 147 -2.12 11.94 -16.33
CA ILE A 147 -1.68 11.82 -17.73
C ILE A 147 -2.87 11.56 -18.64
N ARG A 148 -3.80 10.69 -18.24
CA ARG A 148 -5.06 10.47 -18.99
C ARG A 148 -5.86 11.75 -19.15
N LEU A 149 -6.08 12.50 -18.08
CA LEU A 149 -6.78 13.78 -18.12
C LEU A 149 -6.10 14.76 -19.09
N LEU A 150 -4.79 14.93 -18.95
CA LEU A 150 -4.01 15.83 -19.80
C LEU A 150 -4.08 15.43 -21.27
N THR A 151 -4.05 14.13 -21.60
CA THR A 151 -4.15 13.66 -23.00
C THR A 151 -5.51 13.96 -23.63
N VAL A 152 -6.58 14.00 -22.83
CA VAL A 152 -7.93 14.31 -23.31
C VAL A 152 -8.13 15.82 -23.46
N ILE A 153 -7.64 16.63 -22.51
CA ILE A 153 -7.79 18.09 -22.53
C ILE A 153 -6.85 18.75 -23.55
N PHE A 154 -5.60 18.28 -23.63
CA PHE A 154 -4.56 18.87 -24.48
C PHE A 154 -4.03 17.89 -25.54
N PRO A 155 -4.89 17.39 -26.45
CA PRO A 155 -4.50 16.39 -27.44
C PRO A 155 -3.44 16.89 -28.44
N MET A 156 -3.24 18.21 -28.56
CA MET A 156 -2.26 18.82 -29.48
C MET A 156 -0.91 19.15 -28.82
N SER A 157 -0.78 19.00 -27.50
CA SER A 157 0.46 19.33 -26.81
C SER A 157 1.51 18.23 -27.03
N ARG A 158 2.63 18.59 -27.67
CA ARG A 158 3.72 17.65 -27.96
C ARG A 158 4.35 17.07 -26.68
N ARG A 159 4.38 17.86 -25.59
CA ARG A 159 4.89 17.41 -24.26
C ARG A 159 4.01 16.31 -23.68
N VAL A 160 2.69 16.52 -23.67
CA VAL A 160 1.72 15.55 -23.15
C VAL A 160 1.74 14.26 -23.98
N GLN A 161 1.80 14.39 -25.31
CA GLN A 161 1.95 13.23 -26.18
C GLN A 161 3.25 12.44 -25.93
N ASN A 162 4.35 13.12 -25.63
CA ASN A 162 5.63 12.46 -25.35
C ASN A 162 5.61 11.69 -24.03
N ILE A 163 5.01 12.24 -22.97
CA ILE A 163 4.83 11.56 -21.69
C ILE A 163 3.88 10.36 -21.82
N SER A 164 2.86 10.48 -22.68
CA SER A 164 1.90 9.41 -22.96
C SER A 164 2.43 8.31 -23.92
N LYS A 165 3.64 8.47 -24.49
CA LYS A 165 4.32 7.40 -25.23
C LYS A 165 4.94 6.38 -24.27
N PRO A 166 5.15 5.12 -24.69
CA PRO A 166 5.67 4.08 -23.81
C PRO A 166 7.04 4.42 -23.22
N LYS A 167 7.96 5.00 -24.02
CA LYS A 167 9.27 5.45 -23.53
C LYS A 167 9.14 6.53 -22.46
N GLY A 168 8.23 7.50 -22.65
CA GLY A 168 7.98 8.56 -21.68
C GLY A 168 7.40 8.01 -20.38
N ALA A 169 6.42 7.11 -20.48
CA ALA A 169 5.82 6.46 -19.31
C ALA A 169 6.83 5.64 -18.49
N ILE A 170 7.76 4.92 -19.13
CA ILE A 170 8.84 4.21 -18.43
C ILE A 170 9.74 5.20 -17.67
N ILE A 171 10.12 6.30 -18.30
CA ILE A 171 10.94 7.34 -17.64
C ILE A 171 10.17 7.93 -16.44
N THR A 172 8.89 8.27 -16.61
CA THR A 172 8.06 8.78 -15.51
C THR A 172 7.91 7.77 -14.37
N LEU A 173 7.75 6.48 -14.69
CA LEU A 173 7.71 5.39 -13.71
C LEU A 173 9.02 5.30 -12.92
N LEU A 174 10.18 5.32 -13.59
CA LEU A 174 11.49 5.24 -12.93
C LEU A 174 11.77 6.46 -12.03
N ILE A 175 11.37 7.66 -12.47
CA ILE A 175 11.46 8.88 -11.65
C ILE A 175 10.61 8.74 -10.39
N CYS A 176 9.37 8.24 -10.53
CA CYS A 176 8.47 8.02 -9.39
C CYS A 176 9.08 7.01 -8.39
N ILE A 177 9.59 5.88 -8.87
CA ILE A 177 10.26 4.87 -8.04
C ILE A 177 11.46 5.48 -7.30
N THR A 178 12.32 6.19 -8.02
CA THR A 178 13.52 6.80 -7.43
C THR A 178 13.15 7.82 -6.35
N PHE A 179 12.16 8.67 -6.62
CA PHE A 179 11.67 9.65 -5.65
C PHE A 179 11.20 8.97 -4.34
N TRP A 180 10.38 7.92 -4.44
CA TRP A 180 9.87 7.22 -3.26
C TRP A 180 10.93 6.45 -2.50
N VAL A 181 11.89 5.85 -3.20
CA VAL A 181 13.05 5.20 -2.56
C VAL A 181 13.84 6.21 -1.74
N VAL A 182 14.19 7.36 -2.32
CA VAL A 182 14.92 8.42 -1.59
C VAL A 182 14.10 8.96 -0.41
N PHE A 183 12.80 9.20 -0.63
CA PHE A 183 11.90 9.70 0.40
C PHE A 183 11.75 8.74 1.59
N CYS A 184 11.75 7.42 1.38
CA CYS A 184 11.58 6.44 2.45
C CYS A 184 12.91 6.02 3.12
N THR A 185 14.05 6.17 2.44
CA THR A 185 15.35 5.69 2.94
C THR A 185 16.21 6.75 3.62
N TRP A 186 15.78 8.02 3.67
CA TRP A 186 16.55 9.11 4.27
C TRP A 186 17.03 8.83 5.71
N GLN A 187 16.21 8.14 6.51
CA GLN A 187 16.49 7.77 7.90
C GLN A 187 17.72 6.87 8.05
N PHE A 188 18.05 6.07 7.02
CA PHE A 188 19.19 5.17 7.05
C PHE A 188 20.53 5.92 7.11
N ALA A 189 20.57 7.19 6.69
CA ALA A 189 21.75 8.04 6.83
C ALA A 189 22.11 8.32 8.30
N LEU A 190 21.14 8.21 9.22
CA LEU A 190 21.32 8.47 10.64
C LEU A 190 21.72 7.22 11.43
N TYR A 191 21.61 6.04 10.82
CA TYR A 191 21.99 4.79 11.47
C TYR A 191 23.51 4.67 11.61
N ARG A 192 23.94 3.99 12.67
CA ARG A 192 25.35 3.74 12.98
C ARG A 192 25.56 2.27 13.34
N VAL A 193 26.71 1.73 12.97
CA VAL A 193 27.09 0.36 13.31
C VAL A 193 27.97 0.40 14.54
N PHE A 194 27.62 -0.41 15.54
CA PHE A 194 28.35 -0.51 16.80
C PHE A 194 28.88 -1.93 17.01
N TRP A 195 30.06 -2.02 17.61
CA TRP A 195 30.54 -3.24 18.23
C TRP A 195 30.00 -3.31 19.66
N LEU A 196 29.13 -4.29 19.94
CA LEU A 196 28.34 -4.34 21.17
C LEU A 196 29.19 -4.45 22.45
N PRO A 197 30.26 -5.26 22.52
CA PRO A 197 31.12 -5.35 23.71
C PRO A 197 31.76 -4.02 24.15
N ASP A 198 32.02 -3.10 23.21
CA ASP A 198 32.63 -1.80 23.50
C ASP A 198 31.60 -0.72 23.83
N ASN A 199 30.32 -0.97 23.50
CA ASN A 199 29.23 -0.01 23.67
C ASN A 199 28.02 -0.59 24.44
N PRO A 200 28.21 -1.30 25.57
CA PRO A 200 27.09 -1.86 26.31
C PRO A 200 26.35 -0.79 27.13
N SER A 201 25.05 -1.00 27.35
CA SER A 201 24.25 -0.20 28.29
C SER A 201 24.72 -0.40 29.73
N ARG A 202 24.49 0.61 30.59
CA ARG A 202 24.83 0.53 32.02
C ARG A 202 24.09 -0.62 32.71
N ILE A 203 22.84 -0.84 32.29
CA ILE A 203 21.97 -1.91 32.80
C ILE A 203 22.55 -3.29 32.46
N CYS A 204 23.03 -3.49 31.23
CA CYS A 204 23.59 -4.77 30.83
C CYS A 204 24.95 -5.05 31.45
N LEU A 205 25.78 -4.03 31.69
CA LEU A 205 27.02 -4.18 32.44
C LEU A 205 26.79 -4.66 33.88
N GLY A 206 25.69 -4.23 34.52
CA GLY A 206 25.35 -4.58 35.90
C GLY A 206 24.66 -5.93 36.04
N MET A 207 23.57 -6.15 35.30
CA MET A 207 22.64 -7.26 35.55
C MET A 207 22.64 -8.35 34.46
N PHE A 208 23.11 -8.03 33.24
CA PHE A 208 22.92 -8.89 32.07
C PHE A 208 24.21 -9.09 31.26
N LYS A 209 25.34 -9.32 31.93
CA LYS A 209 26.64 -9.53 31.26
C LYS A 209 26.61 -10.67 30.24
N ASN A 210 25.81 -11.71 30.49
CA ASN A 210 25.66 -12.87 29.61
C ASN A 210 25.02 -12.53 28.25
N LEU A 211 24.33 -11.39 28.14
CA LEU A 211 23.71 -10.91 26.90
C LEU A 211 24.69 -10.08 26.05
N ILE A 212 25.83 -9.66 26.61
CA ILE A 212 26.88 -8.92 25.89
C ILE A 212 27.70 -9.91 25.05
N LYS A 213 27.12 -10.36 23.95
CA LYS A 213 27.79 -11.25 22.99
C LYS A 213 28.53 -10.43 21.92
N PRO A 214 29.69 -10.90 21.44
CA PRO A 214 30.42 -10.24 20.36
C PRO A 214 29.61 -10.29 19.07
N ARG A 215 28.94 -9.17 18.73
CA ARG A 215 28.19 -8.98 17.48
C ARG A 215 28.19 -7.51 17.08
N TYR A 216 28.08 -7.27 15.78
CA TYR A 216 27.79 -5.93 15.25
C TYR A 216 26.30 -5.67 15.31
N VAL A 217 25.91 -4.52 15.84
CA VAL A 217 24.52 -4.09 15.95
C VAL A 217 24.31 -2.77 15.23
N LEU A 218 23.15 -2.60 14.61
CA LEU A 218 22.75 -1.35 13.99
C LEU A 218 21.97 -0.53 15.01
N GLY A 219 22.46 0.67 15.33
CA GLY A 219 21.84 1.61 16.24
C GLY A 219 21.22 2.79 15.51
N ALA A 220 19.96 3.10 15.82
CA ALA A 220 19.33 4.37 15.48
C ALA A 220 19.36 5.31 16.69
N PRO A 221 19.60 6.62 16.52
CA PRO A 221 19.63 7.53 17.66
C PRO A 221 18.28 7.58 18.38
N GLU A 222 18.27 7.64 19.70
CA GLU A 222 17.05 7.65 20.54
C GLU A 222 16.12 8.83 20.24
N SER A 223 16.65 9.94 19.72
CA SER A 223 15.84 11.08 19.28
C SER A 223 15.10 10.84 17.95
N LEU A 224 15.45 9.79 17.21
CA LEU A 224 14.88 9.51 15.88
C LEU A 224 13.37 9.21 15.92
N PRO A 225 12.83 8.36 16.82
CA PRO A 225 11.39 8.16 16.93
C PRO A 225 10.62 9.46 17.21
N GLY A 226 11.17 10.35 18.04
CA GLY A 226 10.59 11.67 18.31
C GLY A 226 10.58 12.55 17.05
N ALA A 227 11.68 12.59 16.31
CA ALA A 227 11.74 13.27 15.03
C ALA A 227 10.76 12.66 14.01
N MET A 228 10.69 11.32 13.91
CA MET A 228 9.76 10.61 13.03
C MET A 228 8.30 10.92 13.38
N SER A 229 7.97 11.06 14.66
CA SER A 229 6.63 11.49 15.07
C SER A 229 6.25 12.85 14.47
N HIS A 230 7.16 13.83 14.48
CA HIS A 230 6.92 15.13 13.84
C HIS A 230 6.81 15.02 12.31
N TRP A 231 7.60 14.14 11.68
CA TRP A 231 7.46 13.83 10.26
C TRP A 231 6.15 13.09 9.93
N GLY A 232 5.51 12.46 10.91
CA GLY A 232 4.20 11.82 10.78
C GLY A 232 3.11 12.79 10.27
N PHE A 233 3.23 14.09 10.54
CA PHE A 233 2.32 15.09 9.97
C PHE A 233 2.38 15.17 8.43
N ILE A 234 3.57 14.97 7.85
CA ILE A 234 3.74 14.92 6.38
C ILE A 234 3.00 13.70 5.82
N GLU A 235 3.04 12.57 6.54
CA GLU A 235 2.30 11.38 6.12
C GLU A 235 0.78 11.63 6.08
N VAL A 236 0.25 12.32 7.09
CA VAL A 236 -1.16 12.73 7.14
C VAL A 236 -1.50 13.57 5.91
N ILE A 237 -0.72 14.61 5.62
CA ILE A 237 -0.93 15.47 4.44
C ILE A 237 -0.92 14.64 3.16
N MET A 238 0.04 13.73 3.01
CA MET A 238 0.18 12.93 1.79
C MET A 238 -1.01 11.98 1.59
N LYS A 239 -1.49 11.30 2.63
CA LYS A 239 -2.65 10.41 2.54
C LYS A 239 -3.93 11.18 2.19
N PHE A 240 -4.20 12.31 2.85
CA PHE A 240 -5.34 13.16 2.51
C PHE A 240 -5.23 13.74 1.10
N SER A 241 -4.03 14.16 0.69
CA SER A 241 -3.82 14.68 -0.66
C SER A 241 -4.17 13.63 -1.71
N ALA A 242 -3.79 12.36 -1.51
CA ALA A 242 -4.14 11.28 -2.41
C ALA A 242 -5.66 11.04 -2.46
N ALA A 243 -6.32 11.00 -1.31
CA ALA A 243 -7.76 10.79 -1.18
C ALA A 243 -8.60 11.90 -1.84
N ILE A 244 -8.06 13.12 -1.98
CA ILE A 244 -8.73 14.28 -2.62
C ILE A 244 -8.34 14.43 -4.09
N ILE A 245 -7.06 14.31 -4.42
CA ILE A 245 -6.54 14.55 -5.77
C ILE A 245 -7.08 13.49 -6.74
N TYR A 246 -7.07 12.22 -6.36
CA TYR A 246 -7.52 11.14 -7.23
C TYR A 246 -8.97 11.31 -7.72
N PRO A 247 -9.99 11.49 -6.84
CA PRO A 247 -11.36 11.69 -7.30
C PRO A 247 -11.56 12.99 -8.06
N PHE A 248 -10.85 14.06 -7.70
CA PHE A 248 -10.90 15.30 -8.47
C PHE A 248 -10.43 15.09 -9.92
N LEU A 249 -9.33 14.35 -10.10
CA LEU A 249 -8.81 14.00 -11.42
C LEU A 249 -9.77 13.10 -12.21
N THR A 250 -10.37 12.09 -11.58
CA THR A 250 -11.27 11.16 -12.28
C THR A 250 -12.59 11.82 -12.66
N ILE A 251 -13.16 12.67 -11.80
CA ILE A 251 -14.36 13.48 -12.13
C ILE A 251 -14.04 14.43 -13.28
N SER A 252 -12.89 15.12 -13.22
CA SER A 252 -12.43 16.01 -14.30
C SER A 252 -12.25 15.25 -15.62
N LEU A 253 -11.69 14.04 -15.57
CA LEU A 253 -11.54 13.16 -16.73
C LEU A 253 -12.89 12.77 -17.32
N LEU A 254 -13.85 12.39 -16.47
CA LEU A 254 -15.19 12.04 -16.90
C LEU A 254 -15.90 13.22 -17.57
N MET A 255 -15.80 14.42 -16.99
CA MET A 255 -16.33 15.64 -17.59
C MET A 255 -15.69 15.95 -18.94
N ALA A 256 -14.36 15.81 -19.06
CA ALA A 256 -13.65 16.02 -20.31
C ALA A 256 -14.07 15.02 -21.39
N LEU A 257 -14.19 13.73 -21.03
CA LEU A 257 -14.66 12.68 -21.94
C LEU A 257 -16.10 12.92 -22.41
N ARG A 258 -17.01 13.32 -21.50
CA ARG A 258 -18.40 13.68 -21.84
C ARG A 258 -18.46 14.86 -22.81
N ARG A 259 -17.65 15.92 -22.60
CA ARG A 259 -17.55 17.06 -23.53
C ARG A 259 -17.07 16.63 -24.92
N VAL A 260 -16.05 15.78 -24.99
CA VAL A 260 -15.55 15.24 -26.27
C VAL A 260 -16.60 14.37 -26.97
N LYS A 261 -17.31 13.51 -26.22
CA LYS A 261 -18.39 12.67 -26.76
C LYS A 261 -19.53 13.52 -27.34
N LYS A 262 -20.02 14.51 -26.58
CA LYS A 262 -21.08 15.43 -27.03
C LYS A 262 -20.68 16.18 -28.31
N LYS A 263 -19.44 16.68 -28.38
CA LYS A 263 -18.93 17.35 -29.59
C LYS A 263 -18.90 16.41 -30.80
N ARG A 264 -18.53 15.15 -30.63
CA ARG A 264 -18.54 14.14 -31.71
C ARG A 264 -19.96 13.78 -32.16
N GLN A 265 -20.91 13.65 -31.24
CA GLN A 265 -22.31 13.35 -31.57
C GLN A 265 -22.94 14.48 -32.38
N ASN A 266 -22.71 15.73 -31.98
CA ASN A 266 -23.17 16.90 -32.73
C ASN A 266 -22.61 16.94 -34.16
N LEU A 267 -21.39 16.42 -34.37
CA LEU A 267 -20.74 16.36 -35.69
C LEU A 267 -21.20 15.16 -36.54
N GLN A 268 -21.59 14.04 -35.92
CA GLN A 268 -21.83 12.77 -36.62
C GLN A 268 -23.30 12.33 -36.70
N LYS A 269 -24.26 13.10 -36.13
CA LYS A 269 -25.71 12.76 -36.07
C LYS A 269 -25.96 11.28 -35.75
N LYS A 270 -25.23 10.73 -34.78
CA LYS A 270 -25.33 9.32 -34.39
C LYS A 270 -25.92 9.23 -32.99
N ASP A 271 -27.03 8.53 -32.86
CA ASP A 271 -27.66 8.25 -31.57
C ASP A 271 -26.74 7.41 -30.68
N SER A 272 -26.80 7.73 -29.40
CA SER A 272 -25.86 7.29 -28.40
C SER A 272 -26.20 5.90 -27.89
N ASP A 273 -25.26 4.96 -27.98
CA ASP A 273 -25.34 3.76 -27.16
C ASP A 273 -24.01 3.37 -26.50
N SER A 274 -24.12 2.90 -25.24
CA SER A 274 -23.13 2.25 -24.36
C SER A 274 -22.06 3.07 -23.56
N SER A 275 -22.25 4.36 -23.20
CA SER A 275 -21.29 5.04 -22.28
C SER A 275 -21.48 4.77 -20.79
N ASP A 276 -22.62 4.25 -20.38
CA ASP A 276 -23.05 4.35 -18.99
C ASP A 276 -22.31 3.34 -18.13
N ASN A 277 -22.11 2.12 -18.63
CA ASN A 277 -21.40 1.05 -17.92
C ASN A 277 -19.92 1.40 -17.66
N THR A 278 -19.25 2.08 -18.59
CA THR A 278 -17.86 2.52 -18.40
C THR A 278 -17.75 3.61 -17.34
N THR A 279 -18.70 4.54 -17.34
CA THR A 279 -18.75 5.62 -16.34
C THR A 279 -18.99 5.06 -14.94
N ILE A 280 -19.95 4.13 -14.82
CA ILE A 280 -20.26 3.45 -13.56
C ILE A 280 -19.02 2.73 -13.02
N LEU A 281 -18.28 2.02 -13.88
CA LEU A 281 -17.08 1.30 -13.47
C LEU A 281 -15.96 2.23 -12.99
N ILE A 282 -15.73 3.36 -13.66
CA ILE A 282 -14.72 4.35 -13.24
C ILE A 282 -15.12 5.00 -11.92
N LEU A 283 -16.41 5.30 -11.72
CA LEU A 283 -16.92 5.84 -10.47
C LEU A 283 -16.77 4.82 -9.33
N PHE A 284 -17.11 3.55 -9.56
CA PHE A 284 -16.91 2.49 -8.58
C PHE A 284 -15.45 2.40 -8.11
N MET A 285 -14.49 2.37 -9.05
CA MET A 285 -13.06 2.30 -8.74
C MET A 285 -12.57 3.56 -8.01
N THR A 286 -13.11 4.73 -8.35
CA THR A 286 -12.83 5.98 -7.64
C THR A 286 -13.35 5.95 -6.21
N THR A 287 -14.58 5.51 -6.00
CA THR A 287 -15.19 5.40 -4.67
C THR A 287 -14.43 4.39 -3.81
N ALA A 288 -14.06 3.23 -4.36
CA ALA A 288 -13.27 2.23 -3.63
C ALA A 288 -11.92 2.81 -3.16
N PHE A 289 -11.20 3.50 -4.06
CA PHE A 289 -9.96 4.19 -3.72
C PHE A 289 -10.15 5.29 -2.67
N MET A 290 -11.20 6.10 -2.79
CA MET A 290 -11.50 7.15 -1.82
C MET A 290 -11.80 6.58 -0.43
N LEU A 291 -12.55 5.49 -0.35
CA LEU A 291 -12.84 4.84 0.93
C LEU A 291 -11.55 4.25 1.52
N SER A 292 -10.77 3.51 0.74
CA SER A 292 -9.54 2.87 1.24
C SER A 292 -8.49 3.89 1.71
N GLU A 293 -8.18 4.89 0.88
CA GLU A 293 -7.18 5.91 1.19
C GLU A 293 -7.70 7.03 2.10
N GLY A 294 -9.00 7.31 2.06
CA GLY A 294 -9.65 8.29 2.93
C GLY A 294 -9.66 7.83 4.39
N PHE A 295 -10.12 6.61 4.66
CA PHE A 295 -10.11 6.07 6.02
C PHE A 295 -8.69 5.93 6.57
N ALA A 296 -7.75 5.49 5.72
CA ALA A 296 -6.33 5.48 6.02
C ALA A 296 -5.74 6.85 6.40
N GLY A 297 -6.19 7.93 5.75
CA GLY A 297 -5.77 9.29 6.06
C GLY A 297 -6.32 9.76 7.41
N VAL A 298 -7.60 9.47 7.68
CA VAL A 298 -8.23 9.76 8.97
C VAL A 298 -7.53 9.00 10.10
N GLU A 299 -7.26 7.73 9.91
CA GLU A 299 -6.51 6.90 10.85
C GLU A 299 -5.12 7.49 11.13
N ALA A 300 -4.36 7.87 10.10
CA ALA A 300 -3.04 8.48 10.29
C ALA A 300 -3.09 9.77 11.11
N LEU A 301 -4.13 10.61 10.94
CA LEU A 301 -4.33 11.82 11.74
C LEU A 301 -4.61 11.51 13.21
N LEU A 302 -5.40 10.47 13.46
CA LEU A 302 -5.73 10.02 14.81
C LEU A 302 -4.50 9.39 15.48
N LEU A 303 -3.73 8.58 14.75
CA LEU A 303 -2.47 7.97 15.20
C LEU A 303 -1.41 9.02 15.54
N TYR A 304 -1.30 10.11 14.77
CA TYR A 304 -0.42 11.23 15.10
C TYR A 304 -0.71 11.84 16.48
N ASN A 305 -1.98 11.80 16.92
CA ASN A 305 -2.41 12.31 18.22
C ASN A 305 -2.62 11.22 19.29
N ILE A 306 -2.21 9.96 19.02
CA ILE A 306 -2.62 8.81 19.83
C ILE A 306 -2.22 8.93 21.30
N GLY A 307 -1.01 9.43 21.59
CA GLY A 307 -0.55 9.59 22.98
C GLY A 307 -1.39 10.58 23.80
N ARG A 308 -1.99 11.59 23.16
CA ARG A 308 -2.93 12.51 23.83
C ARG A 308 -4.31 11.88 23.98
N ILE A 309 -4.73 11.07 23.02
CA ILE A 309 -6.04 10.40 23.02
C ILE A 309 -6.06 9.31 24.09
N LEU A 310 -5.06 8.42 24.10
CA LEU A 310 -4.95 7.30 25.04
C LEU A 310 -4.92 7.78 26.50
N ARG A 311 -4.27 8.93 26.76
CA ARG A 311 -4.26 9.58 28.09
C ARG A 311 -5.61 10.15 28.53
N LYS A 312 -6.48 10.49 27.59
CA LYS A 312 -7.81 11.08 27.87
C LYS A 312 -8.91 10.03 27.89
N ASN A 313 -8.84 9.08 26.97
CA ASN A 313 -9.81 8.02 26.78
C ASN A 313 -9.08 6.81 26.17
N GLU A 314 -8.82 5.83 27.03
CA GLU A 314 -8.09 4.61 26.66
C GLU A 314 -8.87 3.78 25.63
N ASP A 315 -10.20 3.64 25.82
CA ASP A 315 -11.07 2.91 24.90
C ASP A 315 -11.03 3.51 23.48
N LEU A 316 -11.12 4.84 23.37
CA LEU A 316 -11.03 5.51 22.07
C LEU A 316 -9.66 5.28 21.41
N GLY A 317 -8.58 5.27 22.20
CA GLY A 317 -7.24 4.98 21.67
C GLY A 317 -7.11 3.53 21.18
N ASN A 318 -7.62 2.56 21.95
CA ASN A 318 -7.67 1.15 21.55
C ASN A 318 -8.54 0.93 20.30
N ALA A 319 -9.67 1.63 20.20
CA ALA A 319 -10.52 1.61 19.01
C ALA A 319 -9.79 2.13 17.76
N ILE A 320 -9.00 3.21 17.90
CA ILE A 320 -8.20 3.76 16.80
C ILE A 320 -7.12 2.76 16.36
N LEU A 321 -6.43 2.14 17.32
CA LEU A 321 -5.44 1.09 17.01
C LEU A 321 -6.08 -0.13 16.34
N ALA A 322 -7.30 -0.50 16.74
CA ALA A 322 -8.04 -1.59 16.12
C ALA A 322 -8.60 -1.25 14.73
N ALA A 323 -8.80 0.04 14.41
CA ALA A 323 -9.33 0.48 13.12
C ALA A 323 -8.39 0.16 11.93
N GLN A 324 -7.11 -0.07 12.18
CA GLN A 324 -6.14 -0.41 11.14
C GLN A 324 -6.50 -1.72 10.41
N TYR A 325 -7.10 -2.68 11.11
CA TYR A 325 -7.42 -4.01 10.59
C TYR A 325 -8.58 -4.00 9.57
N PRO A 326 -9.73 -3.36 9.82
CA PRO A 326 -10.75 -3.23 8.77
C PRO A 326 -10.32 -2.30 7.63
N ILE A 327 -9.47 -1.29 7.87
CA ILE A 327 -8.94 -0.42 6.81
C ILE A 327 -8.01 -1.21 5.87
N SER A 328 -7.22 -2.15 6.37
CA SER A 328 -6.38 -3.01 5.53
C SER A 328 -7.21 -3.88 4.59
N ILE A 329 -8.36 -4.41 5.04
CA ILE A 329 -9.31 -5.14 4.19
C ILE A 329 -9.77 -4.27 3.01
N LEU A 330 -10.15 -3.01 3.25
CA LEU A 330 -10.57 -2.09 2.19
C LEU A 330 -9.48 -1.88 1.13
N ARG A 331 -8.22 -1.73 1.57
CA ARG A 331 -7.08 -1.61 0.64
C ARG A 331 -6.87 -2.89 -0.16
N THR A 332 -6.93 -4.05 0.49
CA THR A 332 -6.78 -5.36 -0.16
C THR A 332 -7.87 -5.58 -1.22
N VAL A 333 -9.13 -5.26 -0.91
CA VAL A 333 -10.26 -5.34 -1.86
C VAL A 333 -10.08 -4.36 -3.03
N ASN A 334 -9.60 -3.14 -2.76
CA ASN A 334 -9.31 -2.18 -3.82
C ASN A 334 -8.25 -2.71 -4.80
N ALA A 335 -7.13 -3.25 -4.29
CA ALA A 335 -6.09 -3.87 -5.10
C ALA A 335 -6.60 -5.10 -5.88
N LEU A 336 -7.43 -5.94 -5.24
CA LEU A 336 -8.05 -7.10 -5.89
C LEU A 336 -8.96 -6.72 -7.06
N SER A 337 -9.54 -5.51 -7.04
CA SER A 337 -10.48 -5.06 -8.07
C SER A 337 -9.83 -4.74 -9.42
N HIS A 338 -8.54 -4.40 -9.45
CA HIS A 338 -7.86 -3.86 -10.62
C HIS A 338 -7.93 -4.75 -11.88
N PRO A 339 -7.72 -6.08 -11.80
CA PRO A 339 -7.76 -6.94 -12.97
C PRO A 339 -9.17 -7.05 -13.56
N PHE A 340 -10.19 -7.08 -12.70
CA PHE A 340 -11.60 -7.11 -13.10
C PHE A 340 -11.99 -5.81 -13.81
N VAL A 341 -11.60 -4.66 -13.24
CA VAL A 341 -11.82 -3.35 -13.85
C VAL A 341 -11.13 -3.26 -15.22
N CYS A 342 -9.88 -3.72 -15.33
CA CYS A 342 -9.16 -3.75 -16.60
C CYS A 342 -9.86 -4.60 -17.67
N PHE A 343 -10.39 -5.76 -17.27
CA PHE A 343 -11.11 -6.67 -18.16
C PHE A 343 -12.44 -6.08 -18.67
N LEU A 344 -13.20 -5.45 -17.78
CA LEU A 344 -14.48 -4.83 -18.14
C LEU A 344 -14.29 -3.57 -18.98
N LEU A 345 -13.28 -2.76 -18.67
CA LEU A 345 -13.06 -1.47 -19.30
C LEU A 345 -12.39 -1.56 -20.69
N SER A 346 -11.46 -2.49 -20.89
CA SER A 346 -10.62 -2.48 -22.09
C SER A 346 -10.81 -3.69 -23.00
N SER A 347 -11.14 -3.42 -24.26
CA SER A 347 -11.10 -4.43 -25.32
C SER A 347 -9.68 -4.96 -25.57
N GLN A 348 -8.65 -4.10 -25.53
CA GLN A 348 -7.27 -4.55 -25.75
C GLN A 348 -6.83 -5.54 -24.66
N TYR A 349 -7.25 -5.31 -23.42
CA TYR A 349 -6.98 -6.24 -22.32
C TYR A 349 -7.68 -7.58 -22.54
N ARG A 350 -8.98 -7.56 -22.91
CA ARG A 350 -9.72 -8.79 -23.22
C ARG A 350 -9.11 -9.58 -24.38
N ASP A 351 -8.64 -8.89 -25.41
CA ASP A 351 -7.97 -9.52 -26.55
C ASP A 351 -6.64 -10.16 -26.13
N ALA A 352 -5.86 -9.48 -25.27
CA ALA A 352 -4.64 -10.04 -24.71
C ALA A 352 -4.89 -11.31 -23.86
N VAL A 353 -5.94 -11.31 -23.03
CA VAL A 353 -6.39 -12.49 -22.27
C VAL A 353 -6.80 -13.62 -23.20
N ARG A 354 -7.67 -13.34 -24.18
CA ARG A 354 -8.09 -14.35 -25.18
C ARG A 354 -6.91 -14.92 -25.93
N GLY A 355 -5.92 -14.11 -26.29
CA GLY A 355 -4.70 -14.58 -26.97
C GLY A 355 -3.80 -15.47 -26.11
N ILE A 356 -4.00 -15.54 -24.79
CA ILE A 356 -3.30 -16.49 -23.90
C ILE A 356 -4.01 -17.85 -23.93
N PHE A 357 -5.33 -17.88 -23.85
CA PHE A 357 -6.13 -19.11 -23.81
C PHE A 357 -6.44 -19.71 -25.19
N VAL A 358 -6.55 -18.87 -26.21
CA VAL A 358 -6.89 -19.26 -27.58
C VAL A 358 -5.69 -18.92 -28.46
N GLY A 359 -4.92 -19.95 -28.84
CA GLY A 359 -3.69 -19.82 -29.63
C GLY A 359 -3.83 -18.85 -30.82
N LYS A 360 -2.96 -17.82 -30.82
CA LYS A 360 -2.66 -16.87 -31.90
C LYS A 360 -3.79 -16.59 -32.91
N ARG A 361 -4.65 -15.62 -32.63
CA ARG A 361 -5.15 -14.72 -33.68
C ARG A 361 -4.35 -13.43 -33.65
N LYS A 362 -3.70 -13.08 -34.77
CA LYS A 362 -3.02 -11.78 -34.95
C LYS A 362 -4.03 -10.66 -34.63
N VAL A 363 -3.79 -9.91 -33.56
CA VAL A 363 -4.57 -8.71 -33.26
C VAL A 363 -4.35 -7.74 -34.41
N LYS A 364 -5.44 -7.40 -35.13
CA LYS A 364 -5.41 -6.29 -36.09
C LYS A 364 -5.03 -5.04 -35.30
N LYS A 365 -3.90 -4.43 -35.67
CA LYS A 365 -3.53 -3.08 -35.25
C LYS A 365 -4.67 -2.15 -35.69
N THR A 366 -5.62 -1.88 -34.80
CA THR A 366 -6.49 -0.72 -34.97
C THR A 366 -5.63 0.47 -34.62
N GLU A 367 -4.98 1.03 -35.65
CA GLU A 367 -4.59 2.43 -35.60
C GLU A 367 -5.82 3.23 -35.17
N PHE A 368 -5.64 4.09 -34.18
CA PHE A 368 -6.58 5.17 -33.93
C PHE A 368 -6.47 6.12 -35.13
N THR A 369 -7.05 5.75 -36.27
CA THR A 369 -7.30 6.67 -37.36
C THR A 369 -8.37 7.62 -36.84
N ARG A 370 -7.87 8.73 -36.31
CA ARG A 370 -8.55 10.01 -36.29
C ARG A 370 -9.43 10.08 -37.54
N SER A 371 -10.76 10.09 -37.38
CA SER A 371 -11.68 10.39 -38.48
C SER A 371 -11.38 11.80 -38.98
N THR A 372 -10.45 11.90 -39.91
CA THR A 372 -10.42 12.94 -40.92
C THR A 372 -10.90 12.27 -42.18
N SER A 373 -12.16 12.50 -42.51
CA SER A 373 -12.72 12.27 -43.83
C SER A 373 -11.82 12.96 -44.85
N ASN A 374 -11.01 12.19 -45.57
CA ASN A 374 -10.43 12.67 -46.81
C ASN A 374 -11.56 12.73 -47.83
N ILE A 375 -12.10 13.95 -48.00
CA ILE A 375 -12.93 14.31 -49.14
C ILE A 375 -12.05 14.12 -50.37
N ARG A 376 -12.39 13.12 -51.18
CA ARG A 376 -11.82 12.89 -52.50
C ARG A 376 -12.28 14.02 -53.42
N SER A 377 -11.43 15.01 -53.67
CA SER A 377 -11.60 15.92 -54.81
C SER A 377 -11.34 15.12 -56.09
N LYS A 378 -12.40 14.76 -56.80
CA LYS A 378 -12.31 14.38 -58.21
C LYS A 378 -12.00 15.66 -58.99
N THR A 379 -10.75 15.86 -59.37
CA THR A 379 -10.41 16.78 -60.45
C THR A 379 -10.68 16.05 -61.77
N THR A 380 -11.72 16.49 -62.47
CA THR A 380 -12.02 16.10 -63.83
C THR A 380 -11.00 16.80 -64.74
N THR A 381 -10.02 16.05 -65.27
CA THR A 381 -9.17 16.56 -66.35
C THR A 381 -9.79 16.09 -67.66
N THR A 382 -10.52 17.01 -68.30
CA THR A 382 -10.98 16.88 -69.68
C THR A 382 -9.79 17.20 -70.59
N THR A 383 -9.17 16.18 -71.19
CA THR A 383 -8.27 16.37 -72.33
C THR A 383 -9.09 16.35 -73.60
N THR A 384 -9.34 17.53 -74.16
CA THR A 384 -9.78 17.72 -75.53
C THR A 384 -8.56 17.68 -76.45
N SER A 385 -8.65 16.83 -77.46
CA SER A 385 -7.87 16.83 -78.70
C SER A 385 -7.93 18.19 -79.39
N PHE A 386 -6.79 18.70 -79.85
CA PHE A 386 -6.55 19.18 -81.22
C PHE A 386 -5.04 19.22 -81.48
#